data_AF-A0A939M9H7-F1
#
_entry.id   AF-A0A939M9H7-F1
#
_cell.length_a   1.000
_cell.length_b   1.000
_cell.length_c   1.000
_cell.angle_alpha   90.00
_cell.angle_beta   90.00
_cell.angle_gamma   90.00
#
_symmetry.space_group_name_H-M   'P 1'
#
loop_
_entity.id
_entity.type
_entity.pdbx_description
1 polymer ?
#
loop_
_entity_poly.entity_id
_entity_poly.type
_entity_poly.pdbx_seq_one_letter_code
_entity_poly.pdbx_strand_id
1 'polypeptide(L)'
;MPVHSGLVELGLLEYHSSMVARGEQRLFPEAERDKRGYFGDASKFFNAYFRAVGVKVDKRVNFHSLRHNVTDAFRAAGYLDEQHGVLLGHTKASTTGRYGVLPEGPLRDRVTMIEAIRYGF
;
A
#
# COMPACT_ATOMS: atom_id res chain seq x y z
N MET A 1 4.80 -8.98 -4.72
CA MET A 1 4.36 -7.58 -4.83
C MET A 1 5.58 -6.73 -5.13
N PRO A 2 5.55 -5.86 -6.15
CA PRO A 2 6.63 -4.90 -6.38
C PRO A 2 6.59 -3.78 -5.33
N VAL A 3 7.73 -3.12 -5.13
CA VAL A 3 7.89 -1.93 -4.29
C VAL A 3 8.24 -0.77 -5.22
N HIS A 4 7.61 0.39 -5.02
CA HIS A 4 7.87 1.58 -5.81
C HIS A 4 9.30 2.10 -5.58
N SER A 5 9.98 2.51 -6.65
CA SER A 5 11.28 3.20 -6.63
C SER A 5 11.39 4.31 -5.58
N GLY A 6 10.38 5.17 -5.43
CA GLY A 6 10.38 6.22 -4.40
C GLY A 6 10.47 5.69 -2.96
N LEU A 7 9.92 4.50 -2.65
CA LEU A 7 10.13 3.88 -1.34
C LEU A 7 11.55 3.33 -1.17
N VAL A 8 12.15 2.86 -2.26
CA VAL A 8 13.56 2.44 -2.27
C VAL A 8 14.45 3.66 -2.02
N GLU A 9 14.21 4.78 -2.71
CA GLU A 9 14.93 6.04 -2.52
C GLU A 9 14.77 6.61 -1.11
N LEU A 10 13.60 6.43 -0.48
CA LEU A 10 13.34 6.81 0.91
C LEU A 10 14.06 5.92 1.95
N GLY A 11 14.76 4.87 1.53
CA GLY A 11 15.58 4.05 2.42
C GLY A 11 14.91 2.76 2.91
N LEU A 12 13.83 2.29 2.27
CA LEU A 12 13.09 1.11 2.76
C LEU A 12 13.95 -0.16 2.77
N LEU A 13 14.83 -0.33 1.77
CA LEU A 13 15.68 -1.52 1.65
C LEU A 13 16.84 -1.48 2.66
N GLU A 14 17.35 -0.29 2.94
CA GLU A 14 18.36 0.00 3.95
C GLU A 14 17.78 -0.29 5.34
N TYR A 15 16.56 0.18 5.60
CA TYR A 15 15.85 -0.11 6.83
C TYR A 15 15.64 -1.62 7.00
N HIS A 16 15.15 -2.32 5.98
CA HIS A 16 15.03 -3.79 6.01
C HIS A 16 16.37 -4.48 6.31
N SER A 17 17.45 -4.05 5.65
CA SER A 17 18.78 -4.62 5.88
C SER A 17 19.24 -4.44 7.32
N SER A 18 18.93 -3.29 7.92
CA SER A 18 19.22 -3.04 9.34
C SER A 18 18.40 -3.93 10.29
N MET A 19 17.15 -4.25 9.96
CA MET A 19 16.32 -5.18 10.73
C MET A 19 16.89 -6.59 10.68
N VAL A 20 17.28 -7.06 9.48
CA VAL A 20 17.91 -8.38 9.29
C VAL A 20 19.23 -8.47 10.07
N ALA A 21 20.07 -7.44 10.01
CA ALA A 21 21.33 -7.39 10.74
C ALA A 21 21.13 -7.46 12.27
N ARG A 22 20.00 -6.96 12.77
CA ARG A 22 19.60 -7.05 14.19
C ARG A 22 18.96 -8.39 14.57
N GLY A 23 18.76 -9.30 13.62
CA GLY A 23 18.09 -10.59 13.85
C GLY A 23 16.56 -10.50 13.95
N GLU A 24 15.98 -9.36 13.56
CA GLU A 24 14.53 -9.17 13.57
C GLU A 24 13.87 -9.96 12.44
N GLN A 25 12.74 -10.61 12.73
CA GLN A 25 11.97 -11.36 11.72
C GLN A 25 10.89 -10.53 11.03
N ARG A 26 10.58 -9.34 11.56
CA ARG A 26 9.52 -8.45 11.06
C ARG A 26 10.14 -7.15 10.57
N LEU A 27 9.56 -6.58 9.51
CA LEU A 27 10.00 -5.29 8.98
C LEU A 27 9.76 -4.15 10.00
N PHE A 28 8.66 -4.21 10.77
CA PHE A 28 8.35 -3.25 11.84
C PHE A 28 8.16 -4.03 13.16
N PRO A 29 9.24 -4.33 13.91
CA PRO A 29 9.17 -5.07 15.17
C PRO A 29 8.30 -4.38 16.23
N GLU A 30 8.29 -3.04 16.24
CA GLU A 30 7.53 -2.17 17.14
C GLU A 30 6.02 -2.18 16.88
N ALA A 31 5.59 -2.68 15.72
CA ALA A 31 4.18 -2.90 15.44
C ALA A 31 3.73 -4.17 16.18
N GLU A 32 3.31 -4.01 17.43
CA GLU A 32 2.77 -5.09 18.26
C GLU A 32 1.26 -5.23 18.09
N ARG A 33 0.77 -6.46 18.27
CA ARG A 33 -0.66 -6.75 18.30
C ARG A 33 -1.20 -6.46 19.69
N ASP A 34 -2.36 -5.84 19.76
CA ASP A 34 -3.09 -5.67 21.02
C ASP A 34 -3.65 -7.01 21.54
N LYS A 35 -4.29 -6.97 22.71
CA LYS A 35 -4.92 -8.15 23.34
C LYS A 35 -5.98 -8.83 22.46
N ARG A 36 -6.48 -8.15 21.44
CA ARG A 36 -7.49 -8.65 20.49
C ARG A 36 -6.86 -9.11 19.16
N GLY A 37 -5.53 -9.05 19.05
CA GLY A 37 -4.78 -9.46 17.87
C GLY A 37 -4.65 -8.38 16.79
N TYR A 38 -5.06 -7.13 17.03
CA TYR A 38 -5.03 -6.05 16.04
C TYR A 38 -3.83 -5.12 16.21
N PHE A 39 -3.36 -4.51 15.13
CA PHE A 39 -2.31 -3.46 15.16
C PHE A 39 -2.91 -2.09 15.46
N GLY A 40 -3.58 -1.96 16.62
CA GLY A 40 -4.24 -0.72 17.03
C GLY A 40 -3.28 0.48 17.11
N ASP A 41 -2.04 0.25 17.54
CA ASP A 41 -1.07 1.32 17.74
C ASP A 41 -0.53 1.91 16.43
N ALA A 42 -0.40 1.09 15.37
CA ALA A 42 -0.11 1.61 14.03
C ALA A 42 -1.20 2.60 13.57
N SER A 43 -2.48 2.26 13.77
CA SER A 43 -3.58 3.16 13.43
C SER A 43 -3.54 4.46 14.26
N LYS A 44 -3.15 4.41 15.53
CA LYS A 44 -2.99 5.60 16.38
C LYS A 44 -1.82 6.47 15.91
N PHE A 45 -0.68 5.86 15.61
CA PHE A 45 0.50 6.54 15.07
C PHE A 45 0.15 7.35 13.81
N PHE A 46 -0.45 6.72 12.81
CA PHE A 46 -0.83 7.41 11.57
C PHE A 46 -1.88 8.50 11.80
N ASN A 47 -2.82 8.30 12.72
CA ASN A 47 -3.78 9.36 13.07
C ASN A 47 -3.11 10.58 13.70
N ALA A 48 -2.09 10.39 14.55
CA ALA A 48 -1.30 11.48 15.11
C ALA A 48 -0.42 12.14 14.03
N TYR A 49 0.25 11.34 13.21
CA TYR A 49 1.08 11.80 12.11
C TYR A 49 0.28 12.66 11.12
N PHE A 50 -0.90 12.22 10.68
CA PHE A 50 -1.77 12.98 9.78
C PHE A 50 -2.22 14.32 10.35
N ARG A 51 -2.40 14.42 11.67
CA ARG A 51 -2.66 15.70 12.33
C ARG A 51 -1.42 16.60 12.28
N ALA A 52 -0.25 16.04 12.57
CA ALA A 52 1.01 16.77 12.59
C ALA A 52 1.38 17.35 11.23
N VAL A 53 1.14 16.61 10.14
CA VAL A 53 1.42 17.08 8.76
C VAL A 53 0.24 17.84 8.13
N GLY A 54 -0.83 18.11 8.88
CA GLY A 54 -1.94 18.98 8.44
C GLY A 54 -2.95 18.34 7.47
N VAL A 55 -2.87 17.04 7.18
CA VAL A 55 -3.78 16.36 6.22
C VAL A 55 -5.06 15.81 6.87
N LYS A 56 -5.17 15.86 8.20
CA LYS A 56 -6.33 15.37 8.95
C LYS A 56 -7.51 16.36 8.87
N VAL A 57 -8.21 16.39 7.75
CA VAL A 57 -9.37 17.28 7.53
C VAL A 57 -10.57 16.87 8.39
N ASP A 58 -10.83 15.57 8.53
CA ASP A 58 -11.90 15.04 9.38
C ASP A 58 -11.62 13.59 9.84
N LYS A 59 -12.64 12.91 10.41
CA LYS A 59 -12.53 11.52 10.89
C LYS A 59 -12.38 10.48 9.76
N ARG A 60 -12.76 10.82 8.53
CA ARG A 60 -12.68 9.93 7.35
C ARG A 60 -11.25 9.78 6.86
N VAL A 61 -10.39 10.80 7.05
CA VAL A 61 -8.95 10.68 6.76
C VAL A 61 -8.28 9.87 7.87
N ASN A 62 -7.99 8.60 7.62
CA ASN A 62 -7.40 7.68 8.58
C ASN A 62 -6.41 6.74 7.87
N PHE A 63 -5.86 5.77 8.60
CA PHE A 63 -4.84 4.88 8.05
C PHE A 63 -5.30 4.15 6.76
N HIS A 64 -6.59 3.80 6.65
CA HIS A 64 -7.16 3.17 5.45
C HIS A 64 -7.23 4.13 4.24
N SER A 65 -7.22 5.44 4.47
CA SER A 65 -7.18 6.45 3.40
C SER A 65 -5.92 6.32 2.54
N LEU A 66 -4.81 5.81 3.07
CA LEU A 66 -3.61 5.54 2.27
C LEU A 66 -3.90 4.53 1.15
N ARG A 67 -4.69 3.49 1.44
CA ARG A 67 -5.08 2.49 0.44
C ARG A 67 -6.02 3.10 -0.61
N HIS A 68 -6.96 3.94 -0.20
CA HIS A 68 -7.80 4.67 -1.14
C HIS A 68 -7.00 5.60 -2.04
N ASN A 69 -6.01 6.30 -1.49
CA ASN A 69 -5.12 7.14 -2.29
C ASN A 69 -4.34 6.33 -3.33
N VAL A 70 -3.95 5.08 -3.04
CA VAL A 70 -3.35 4.19 -4.04
C VAL A 70 -4.34 3.85 -5.15
N THR A 71 -5.60 3.53 -4.81
CA THR A 71 -6.67 3.33 -5.81
C THR A 71 -6.85 4.56 -6.69
N ASP A 72 -6.95 5.74 -6.11
CA ASP A 72 -7.17 6.99 -6.85
C ASP A 72 -5.95 7.37 -7.69
N ALA A 73 -4.73 7.08 -7.22
CA ALA A 73 -3.51 7.27 -8.01
C ALA A 73 -3.49 6.35 -9.24
N PHE A 74 -3.92 5.09 -9.13
CA PHE A 74 -4.05 4.21 -10.29
C PHE A 74 -5.07 4.73 -11.31
N ARG A 75 -6.22 5.22 -10.83
CA ARG A 75 -7.24 5.82 -11.70
C ARG A 75 -6.72 7.08 -12.40
N ALA A 76 -6.01 7.94 -11.67
CA ALA A 76 -5.36 9.13 -12.24
C ALA A 76 -4.29 8.77 -13.28
N ALA A 77 -3.61 7.63 -13.12
CA ALA A 77 -2.68 7.08 -14.11
C ALA A 77 -3.37 6.35 -15.27
N GLY A 78 -4.72 6.31 -15.32
CA GLY A 78 -5.49 5.74 -16.42
C GLY A 78 -5.80 4.25 -16.30
N TYR A 79 -5.54 3.62 -15.15
CA TYR A 79 -5.86 2.20 -14.93
C TYR A 79 -7.30 2.00 -14.45
N LEU A 80 -7.94 0.97 -14.98
CA LEU A 80 -9.26 0.52 -14.55
C LEU A 80 -9.18 -0.26 -13.23
N ASP A 81 -10.28 -0.26 -12.47
CA ASP A 81 -10.38 -0.97 -11.19
C ASP A 81 -10.13 -2.48 -11.31
N GLU A 82 -10.46 -3.06 -12.47
CA GLU A 82 -10.16 -4.43 -12.83
C GLU A 82 -8.65 -4.71 -12.91
N GLN A 83 -7.85 -3.74 -13.33
CA GLN A 83 -6.43 -3.91 -13.60
C GLN A 83 -5.61 -3.85 -12.31
N HIS A 84 -5.95 -2.94 -11.39
CA HIS A 84 -5.22 -2.78 -10.13
C HIS A 84 -5.84 -3.53 -8.95
N GLY A 85 -7.05 -4.09 -9.10
CA GLY A 85 -7.74 -4.84 -8.04
C GLY A 85 -6.91 -5.99 -7.46
N VAL A 86 -6.10 -6.67 -8.29
CA VAL A 86 -5.19 -7.73 -7.83
C VAL A 86 -4.08 -7.21 -6.91
N LEU A 87 -3.53 -6.01 -7.17
CA LEU A 87 -2.51 -5.39 -6.32
C LEU A 87 -3.06 -4.99 -4.96
N LEU A 88 -4.36 -4.69 -4.92
CA LEU A 88 -5.09 -4.39 -3.70
C LEU A 88 -5.55 -5.67 -2.98
N GLY A 89 -5.48 -6.85 -3.60
CA GLY A 89 -6.00 -8.08 -3.02
C GLY A 89 -7.53 -8.19 -3.07
N HIS A 90 -8.17 -7.52 -4.03
CA HIS A 90 -9.57 -7.74 -4.34
C HIS A 90 -9.72 -9.00 -5.21
N THR A 91 -10.49 -9.97 -4.74
CA THR A 91 -10.92 -11.13 -5.54
C THR A 91 -12.34 -10.87 -6.07
N LYS A 92 -12.53 -10.77 -7.39
CA LYS A 92 -13.89 -10.71 -7.95
C LYS A 92 -14.52 -12.11 -7.93
N ALA A 93 -15.62 -12.27 -7.20
CA ALA A 93 -16.56 -13.37 -7.42
C ALA A 93 -17.53 -12.95 -8.52
N SER A 94 -17.24 -13.22 -9.79
CA SER A 94 -18.24 -13.06 -10.84
C SER A 94 -18.06 -14.06 -11.98
N THR A 95 -19.07 -14.90 -12.14
CA THR A 95 -19.26 -16.00 -13.11
C THR A 95 -19.33 -15.56 -14.58
N THR A 96 -19.01 -14.31 -14.93
CA THR A 96 -19.20 -13.75 -16.30
C THR A 96 -17.99 -13.03 -16.89
N GLY A 97 -16.80 -13.11 -16.28
CA GLY A 97 -15.58 -12.42 -16.74
C GLY A 97 -14.78 -13.13 -17.84
N ARG A 98 -15.42 -13.68 -18.89
CA ARG A 98 -14.71 -14.40 -19.98
C ARG A 98 -14.07 -13.49 -21.05
N TYR A 99 -14.10 -12.18 -20.88
CA TYR A 99 -13.41 -11.22 -21.75
C TYR A 99 -12.50 -10.31 -20.92
N GLY A 100 -11.19 -10.46 -21.09
CA GLY A 100 -10.21 -9.46 -20.66
C GLY A 100 -9.69 -9.54 -19.22
N VAL A 101 -9.71 -10.72 -18.57
CA VAL A 101 -8.88 -10.93 -17.40
C VAL A 101 -7.43 -10.86 -17.88
N LEU A 102 -6.77 -9.71 -17.71
CA LEU A 102 -5.32 -9.67 -17.73
C LEU A 102 -4.88 -10.70 -16.69
N PRO A 103 -4.27 -11.82 -17.09
CA PRO A 103 -4.01 -12.95 -16.21
C PRO A 103 -2.95 -12.52 -15.22
N GLU A 104 -3.36 -11.96 -14.08
CA GLU A 104 -2.46 -11.53 -13.02
C GLU A 104 -1.30 -10.59 -13.44
N GLY A 105 -1.20 -10.18 -14.70
CA GLY A 105 -0.04 -9.56 -15.35
C GLY A 105 1.29 -10.33 -15.14
N PRO A 106 2.17 -10.41 -16.14
CA PRO A 106 3.60 -10.59 -15.87
C PRO A 106 4.06 -9.62 -14.76
N LEU A 107 5.02 -10.02 -13.92
CA LEU A 107 5.59 -9.16 -12.86
C LEU A 107 5.97 -7.75 -13.38
N ARG A 108 6.40 -7.67 -14.64
CA ARG A 108 6.72 -6.42 -15.36
C ARG A 108 5.55 -5.43 -15.41
N ASP A 109 4.33 -5.91 -15.62
CA ASP A 109 3.13 -5.06 -15.71
C ASP A 109 2.78 -4.50 -14.33
N ARG A 110 2.95 -5.33 -13.28
CA ARG A 110 2.77 -4.89 -11.89
C ARG A 110 3.79 -3.84 -11.48
N VAL A 111 5.06 -4.01 -11.89
CA VAL A 111 6.10 -3.00 -11.67
C VAL A 111 5.72 -1.71 -12.37
N THR A 112 5.38 -1.77 -13.66
CA THR A 112 4.97 -0.59 -14.44
C THR A 112 3.81 0.15 -13.80
N MET A 113 2.80 -0.58 -13.30
CA MET A 113 1.64 0.00 -12.65
C MET A 113 2.00 0.66 -11.31
N ILE A 114 2.82 0.00 -10.48
CA ILE A 114 3.28 0.58 -9.21
C ILE A 114 4.10 1.85 -9.46
N GLU A 115 4.99 1.86 -10.46
CA GLU A 115 5.79 3.03 -10.85
C GLU A 115 4.98 4.17 -11.50
N ALA A 116 3.74 3.91 -11.91
CA ALA A 116 2.84 4.92 -12.44
C ALA A 116 2.20 5.78 -11.35
N ILE A 117 2.26 5.36 -10.08
CA ILE A 117 1.81 6.18 -8.96
C ILE A 117 2.68 7.45 -8.91
N ARG A 118 2.01 8.60 -8.79
CA ARG A 118 2.66 9.89 -8.62
C ARG A 118 2.29 10.43 -7.24
N TYR A 119 3.30 10.65 -6.42
CA TYR A 119 3.15 11.31 -5.14
C TYR A 119 3.12 12.82 -5.41
N GLY A 120 2.01 13.48 -5.09
CA GLY A 120 1.91 14.94 -5.22
C GLY A 120 2.83 15.59 -4.20
N PHE A 121 3.88 16.27 -4.68
CA PHE A 121 4.69 17.22 -3.93
C PHE A 121 4.55 18.59 -4.61
#